data_AF-A0A0D2LDN4-F1
#
_entry.id   AF-A0A0D2LDN4-F1
#
_cell.length_a   1.000
_cell.length_b   1.000
_cell.length_c   1.000
_cell.angle_alpha   90.00
_cell.angle_beta   90.00
_cell.angle_gamma   90.00
#
_symmetry.space_group_name_H-M   'P 1'
#
loop_
_entity.id
_entity.type
_entity.pdbx_description
1 polymer ?
#
loop_
_entity_poly.entity_id
_entity_poly.type
_entity_poly.pdbx_seq_one_letter_code
_entity_poly.pdbx_strand_id
1 'polypeptide(L)'
;MHLGTFNLADLLLSLWRGGIDHDSDDPPSSWPWAVLHGKIWDTHGSAVAAATPFLPGSFDRPPRNIAEKINSGYKAWEWLLYLYGLAPALLYGILPEPYYSHFCKLVRAMHIIHQYHIRADDLKLAGHFLKTFVQEFEQIYYQQRVGRLHFCRQSVHALLHLAPEVTRIGPPICSSQWTMERTIGNLGEEIRQPSNPYANLSQRGLLQCQVNALMGMIPDLGPPACPSLPRGAIDLGQGYTLLRAQDRYGRLMRPQEANALLQYLGSRVDDDGSVNGNWCPKVTRWARLCLPNGQVARSRWKEALKPLGKLRTARNVKFTTDSGIAGFGEVLYYFRCKHHSNILSLAVLAAYSEPDVELLAASHGTFISCKHLGDDKVHVIDVFRIQSVVAMVPHMLEKHSEEDRFYFLVERPGLDVVRLGGGEEIFT
;
A
#
# COMPACT_ATOMS: atom_id res chain seq x y z
N MET A 1 17.46 -2.54 1.61
CA MET A 1 16.81 -2.77 0.30
C MET A 1 16.67 -4.25 -0.02
N HIS A 2 17.77 -4.96 -0.34
CA HIS A 2 17.69 -6.35 -0.82
C HIS A 2 17.19 -7.36 0.23
N LEU A 3 17.47 -7.11 1.52
CA LEU A 3 16.99 -7.97 2.61
C LEU A 3 15.48 -8.21 2.54
N GLY A 4 14.69 -7.13 2.62
CA GLY A 4 13.23 -7.18 2.59
C GLY A 4 12.62 -7.51 1.22
N THR A 5 13.39 -7.45 0.14
CA THR A 5 12.85 -7.63 -1.22
C THR A 5 13.25 -8.96 -1.81
N PHE A 6 14.53 -9.17 -2.10
CA PHE A 6 15.01 -10.39 -2.74
C PHE A 6 15.31 -11.50 -1.74
N ASN A 7 16.09 -11.22 -0.69
CA ASN A 7 16.67 -12.30 0.11
C ASN A 7 15.62 -13.09 0.91
N LEU A 8 14.70 -12.38 1.57
CA LEU A 8 13.62 -13.03 2.33
C LEU A 8 12.58 -13.65 1.40
N ALA A 9 12.23 -12.97 0.30
CA ALA A 9 11.24 -13.51 -0.63
C ALA A 9 11.75 -14.77 -1.34
N ASP A 10 13.02 -14.77 -1.76
CA ASP A 10 13.66 -15.93 -2.35
C ASP A 10 13.71 -17.11 -1.37
N LEU A 11 14.12 -16.87 -0.11
CA LEU A 11 14.15 -17.91 0.91
C LEU A 11 12.76 -18.50 1.20
N LEU A 12 11.81 -17.65 1.56
CA LEU A 12 10.48 -18.10 1.98
C LEU A 12 9.74 -18.78 0.83
N LEU A 13 9.81 -18.21 -0.37
CA LEU A 13 9.14 -18.80 -1.51
C LEU A 13 9.81 -20.10 -1.97
N SER A 14 11.14 -20.22 -1.87
CA SER A 14 11.84 -21.48 -2.14
C SER A 14 11.43 -22.57 -1.14
N LEU A 15 11.28 -22.22 0.14
CA LEU A 15 10.76 -23.14 1.15
C LEU A 15 9.32 -23.57 0.82
N TRP A 16 8.42 -22.61 0.59
CA TRP A 16 7.00 -22.91 0.33
C TRP A 16 6.75 -23.64 -0.99
N ARG A 17 7.66 -23.52 -1.96
CA ARG A 17 7.61 -24.28 -3.20
C ARG A 17 8.29 -25.64 -3.12
N GLY A 18 9.02 -25.91 -2.03
CA GLY A 18 9.88 -27.10 -1.95
C GLY A 18 11.06 -27.07 -2.92
N GLY A 19 11.49 -25.87 -3.35
CA GLY A 19 12.51 -25.69 -4.39
C GLY A 19 13.90 -25.31 -3.85
N ILE A 20 14.06 -25.18 -2.53
CA ILE A 20 15.38 -25.06 -1.91
C ILE A 20 16.09 -26.42 -1.95
N ASP A 21 17.42 -26.41 -2.09
CA ASP A 21 18.23 -27.63 -2.03
C ASP A 21 17.92 -28.44 -0.77
N HIS A 22 18.03 -29.76 -0.84
CA HIS A 22 17.74 -30.64 0.27
C HIS A 22 18.52 -31.95 0.17
N ASP A 23 18.72 -32.60 1.32
CA ASP A 23 19.31 -33.93 1.37
C ASP A 23 18.32 -35.00 0.89
N SER A 24 18.85 -36.17 0.51
CA SER A 24 18.04 -37.27 -0.02
C SER A 24 17.03 -37.84 0.99
N ASP A 25 17.33 -37.74 2.29
CA ASP A 25 16.49 -38.18 3.41
C ASP A 25 15.54 -37.09 3.93
N ASP A 26 15.51 -35.92 3.28
CA ASP A 26 14.62 -34.80 3.63
C ASP A 26 13.87 -34.25 2.40
N PRO A 27 13.09 -35.08 1.70
CA PRO A 27 12.41 -34.66 0.48
C PRO A 27 11.34 -33.60 0.77
N PRO A 28 11.10 -32.64 -0.14
CA PRO A 28 10.09 -31.59 0.02
C PRO A 28 8.66 -32.10 0.24
N SER A 29 8.36 -33.33 -0.22
CA SER A 29 7.07 -33.99 0.05
C SER A 29 6.82 -34.25 1.54
N SER A 30 7.86 -34.25 2.37
CA SER A 30 7.76 -34.37 3.83
C SER A 30 7.54 -33.04 4.54
N TRP A 31 7.65 -31.91 3.83
CA TRP A 31 7.61 -30.59 4.44
C TRP A 31 6.18 -30.05 4.46
N PRO A 32 5.57 -29.82 5.64
CA PRO A 32 4.19 -29.34 5.71
C PRO A 32 4.01 -27.92 5.17
N TRP A 33 5.08 -27.14 5.04
CA TRP A 33 5.04 -25.79 4.46
C TRP A 33 5.23 -25.76 2.94
N ALA A 34 5.64 -26.87 2.30
CA ALA A 34 5.89 -26.93 0.87
C ALA A 34 4.57 -27.08 0.09
N VAL A 35 3.72 -26.06 0.13
CA VAL A 35 2.34 -26.09 -0.40
C VAL A 35 2.19 -25.48 -1.79
N LEU A 36 3.16 -24.67 -2.23
CA LEU A 36 3.10 -23.93 -3.50
C LEU A 36 3.71 -24.74 -4.65
N HIS A 37 3.10 -25.87 -4.99
CA HIS A 37 3.49 -26.69 -6.14
C HIS A 37 2.30 -27.05 -7.04
N GLY A 38 2.59 -27.42 -8.29
CA GLY A 38 1.58 -27.79 -9.28
C GLY A 38 0.47 -26.74 -9.43
N LYS A 39 -0.78 -27.20 -9.41
CA LYS A 39 -1.96 -26.33 -9.62
C LYS A 39 -2.10 -25.22 -8.57
N ILE A 40 -1.68 -25.45 -7.32
CA ILE A 40 -1.74 -24.43 -6.26
C ILE A 40 -0.83 -23.26 -6.63
N TRP A 41 0.38 -23.55 -7.13
CA TRP A 41 1.33 -22.52 -7.56
C TRP A 41 0.82 -21.69 -8.75
N ASP A 42 0.26 -22.35 -9.75
CA ASP A 42 -0.29 -21.67 -10.94
C ASP A 42 -1.50 -20.80 -10.57
N THR A 43 -2.35 -21.28 -9.66
CA THR A 43 -3.52 -20.55 -9.16
C THR A 43 -3.08 -19.33 -8.34
N HIS A 44 -2.10 -19.51 -7.45
CA HIS A 44 -1.52 -18.43 -6.66
C HIS A 44 -0.91 -17.34 -7.55
N GLY A 45 -0.12 -17.75 -8.54
CA GLY A 45 0.45 -16.84 -9.54
C GLY A 45 -0.61 -16.05 -10.31
N SER A 46 -1.69 -16.73 -10.71
CA SER A 46 -2.83 -16.09 -11.38
C SER A 46 -3.56 -15.10 -10.48
N ALA A 47 -3.75 -15.43 -9.20
CA ALA A 47 -4.36 -14.54 -8.20
C ALA A 47 -3.53 -13.26 -7.97
N VAL A 48 -2.20 -13.38 -7.92
CA VAL A 48 -1.28 -12.23 -7.84
C VAL A 48 -1.48 -11.30 -9.05
N ALA A 49 -1.53 -11.86 -10.27
CA ALA A 49 -1.77 -11.06 -11.47
C ALA A 49 -3.17 -10.42 -11.49
N ALA A 50 -4.19 -11.13 -11.02
CA ALA A 50 -5.57 -10.66 -10.95
C ALA A 50 -5.77 -9.46 -10.01
N ALA A 51 -4.87 -9.24 -9.05
CA ALA A 51 -4.87 -8.05 -8.18
C ALA A 51 -4.48 -6.75 -8.91
N THR A 52 -3.86 -6.85 -10.09
CA THR A 52 -3.32 -5.70 -10.85
C THR A 52 -4.31 -4.56 -11.05
N PRO A 53 -5.59 -4.77 -11.44
CA PRO A 53 -6.51 -3.66 -11.65
C PRO A 53 -6.86 -2.88 -10.38
N PHE A 54 -6.67 -3.48 -9.22
CA PHE A 54 -7.07 -2.92 -7.93
C PHE A 54 -5.94 -2.16 -7.24
N LEU A 55 -4.69 -2.42 -7.62
CA LEU A 55 -3.52 -1.68 -7.13
C LEU A 55 -3.44 -0.29 -7.81
N PRO A 56 -3.37 0.82 -7.05
CA PRO A 56 -3.29 2.15 -7.63
C PRO A 56 -2.03 2.38 -8.45
N GLY A 57 -2.08 3.30 -9.41
CA GLY A 57 -0.88 3.72 -10.15
C GLY A 57 0.21 4.34 -9.26
N SER A 58 -0.17 4.91 -8.11
CA SER A 58 0.80 5.42 -7.12
C SER A 58 1.60 4.32 -6.42
N PHE A 59 1.21 3.05 -6.58
CA PHE A 59 1.96 1.90 -6.08
C PHE A 59 3.05 1.49 -7.08
N ASP A 60 3.34 2.33 -8.08
CA ASP A 60 4.33 2.06 -9.12
C ASP A 60 4.00 0.75 -9.86
N ARG A 61 5.01 -0.12 -10.06
CA ARG A 61 4.89 -1.36 -10.81
C ARG A 61 4.13 -2.44 -10.01
N PRO A 62 2.99 -2.95 -10.51
CA PRO A 62 2.32 -4.07 -9.87
C PRO A 62 3.06 -5.40 -9.99
N PRO A 63 2.89 -6.29 -9.01
CA PRO A 63 3.28 -7.70 -9.09
C PRO A 63 2.68 -8.39 -10.33
N ARG A 64 3.53 -8.97 -11.18
CA ARG A 64 3.10 -9.87 -12.25
C ARG A 64 2.80 -11.28 -11.71
N ASN A 65 2.25 -12.14 -12.56
CA ASN A 65 2.10 -13.58 -12.27
C ASN A 65 3.45 -14.14 -11.82
N ILE A 66 3.54 -14.47 -10.53
CA ILE A 66 4.80 -14.87 -9.92
C ILE A 66 5.22 -16.27 -10.38
N ALA A 67 4.27 -17.14 -10.72
CA ALA A 67 4.54 -18.47 -11.25
C ALA A 67 5.23 -18.43 -12.62
N GLU A 68 4.83 -17.48 -13.46
CA GLU A 68 5.40 -17.33 -14.80
C GLU A 68 6.66 -16.47 -14.84
N LYS A 69 6.80 -15.50 -13.92
CA LYS A 69 7.77 -14.40 -14.07
C LYS A 69 8.90 -14.37 -13.06
N ILE A 70 8.90 -15.24 -12.04
CA ILE A 70 9.93 -15.25 -11.00
C ILE A 70 11.37 -15.30 -11.58
N ASN A 71 11.60 -16.13 -12.59
CA ASN A 71 12.92 -16.31 -13.22
C ASN A 71 13.21 -15.32 -14.37
N SER A 72 12.33 -14.35 -14.63
CA SER A 72 12.39 -13.44 -15.80
C SER A 72 12.60 -11.98 -15.42
N GLY A 73 13.27 -11.73 -14.29
CA GLY A 73 13.52 -10.38 -13.78
C GLY A 73 12.34 -9.78 -13.03
N TYR A 74 11.82 -10.51 -12.05
CA TYR A 74 10.86 -9.99 -11.07
C TYR A 74 11.50 -8.86 -10.27
N LYS A 75 10.92 -7.65 -10.33
CA LYS A 75 11.56 -6.46 -9.78
C LYS A 75 11.41 -6.41 -8.25
N ALA A 76 12.35 -5.74 -7.60
CA ALA A 76 12.37 -5.60 -6.15
C ALA A 76 11.08 -4.97 -5.58
N TRP A 77 10.49 -4.00 -6.28
CA TRP A 77 9.21 -3.40 -5.90
C TRP A 77 8.01 -4.35 -6.08
N GLU A 78 8.06 -5.21 -7.09
CA GLU A 78 7.05 -6.27 -7.26
C GLU A 78 7.13 -7.27 -6.11
N TRP A 79 8.33 -7.66 -5.68
CA TRP A 79 8.53 -8.50 -4.49
C TRP A 79 7.96 -7.87 -3.23
N LEU A 80 8.19 -6.58 -3.02
CA LEU A 80 7.71 -5.86 -1.84
C LEU A 80 6.17 -5.85 -1.78
N LEU A 81 5.52 -5.52 -2.90
CA LEU A 81 4.06 -5.50 -3.01
C LEU A 81 3.45 -6.91 -2.94
N TYR A 82 4.11 -7.90 -3.54
CA TYR A 82 3.68 -9.28 -3.44
C TYR A 82 3.77 -9.78 -1.99
N LEU A 83 4.99 -9.82 -1.44
CA LEU A 83 5.27 -10.51 -0.18
C LEU A 83 4.59 -9.82 1.00
N TYR A 84 4.63 -8.49 1.08
CA TYR A 84 4.07 -7.80 2.23
C TYR A 84 2.67 -7.23 1.96
N GLY A 85 2.27 -7.07 0.70
CA GLY A 85 0.95 -6.52 0.37
C GLY A 85 -0.11 -7.58 0.08
N LEU A 86 0.19 -8.52 -0.81
CA LEU A 86 -0.80 -9.50 -1.30
C LEU A 86 -0.73 -10.83 -0.57
N ALA A 87 0.47 -11.33 -0.28
CA ALA A 87 0.68 -12.67 0.24
C ALA A 87 -0.01 -12.97 1.59
N PRO A 88 -0.18 -12.04 2.55
CA PRO A 88 -0.95 -12.32 3.78
C PRO A 88 -2.37 -12.78 3.47
N ALA A 89 -3.07 -12.09 2.57
CA ALA A 89 -4.42 -12.49 2.18
C ALA A 89 -4.41 -13.72 1.27
N LEU A 90 -3.48 -13.79 0.31
CA LEU A 90 -3.45 -14.86 -0.70
C LEU A 90 -2.95 -16.21 -0.15
N LEU A 91 -2.18 -16.21 0.94
CA LEU A 91 -1.68 -17.44 1.58
C LEU A 91 -2.57 -17.91 2.74
N TYR A 92 -3.57 -17.12 3.14
CA TYR A 92 -4.53 -17.54 4.17
C TYR A 92 -5.31 -18.77 3.70
N GLY A 93 -5.28 -19.84 4.50
CA GLY A 93 -5.86 -21.14 4.15
C GLY A 93 -5.04 -21.99 3.17
N ILE A 94 -3.95 -21.46 2.61
CA ILE A 94 -3.00 -22.21 1.77
C ILE A 94 -1.78 -22.62 2.59
N LEU A 95 -1.15 -21.67 3.27
CA LEU A 95 -0.02 -21.94 4.17
C LEU A 95 -0.58 -22.40 5.52
N PRO A 96 -0.23 -23.61 6.00
CA PRO A 96 -0.81 -24.12 7.25
C PRO A 96 -0.19 -23.44 8.47
N GLU A 97 -0.87 -23.54 9.61
CA GLU A 97 -0.27 -23.22 10.90
C GLU A 97 0.83 -24.24 11.25
N PRO A 98 1.92 -23.83 11.93
CA PRO A 98 2.20 -22.48 12.47
C PRO A 98 2.82 -21.49 11.45
N TYR A 99 3.04 -21.90 10.20
CA TYR A 99 3.83 -21.15 9.21
C TYR A 99 3.13 -19.87 8.74
N TYR A 100 1.79 -19.87 8.66
CA TYR A 100 1.04 -18.67 8.31
C TYR A 100 1.14 -17.57 9.37
N SER A 101 0.86 -17.90 10.64
CA SER A 101 1.02 -16.98 11.77
C SER A 101 2.47 -16.48 11.88
N HIS A 102 3.46 -17.37 11.72
CA HIS A 102 4.89 -17.03 11.66
C HIS A 102 5.20 -16.01 10.57
N PHE A 103 4.75 -16.26 9.33
CA PHE A 103 4.93 -15.33 8.22
C PHE A 103 4.27 -13.96 8.47
N CYS A 104 3.07 -13.94 9.06
CA CYS A 104 2.36 -12.70 9.36
C CYS A 104 3.11 -11.81 10.37
N LYS A 105 3.84 -12.38 11.34
CA LYS A 105 4.72 -11.59 12.24
C LYS A 105 5.81 -10.85 11.46
N LEU A 106 6.44 -11.52 10.48
CA LEU A 106 7.41 -10.87 9.61
C LEU A 106 6.75 -9.75 8.79
N VAL A 107 5.59 -10.00 8.20
CA VAL A 107 4.89 -8.98 7.41
C VAL A 107 4.57 -7.76 8.26
N ARG A 108 4.03 -7.96 9.47
CA ARG A 108 3.69 -6.87 10.40
C ARG A 108 4.92 -6.05 10.76
N ALA A 109 6.02 -6.70 11.11
CA ALA A 109 7.26 -6.01 11.41
C ALA A 109 7.81 -5.24 10.21
N MET A 110 7.78 -5.83 9.01
CA MET A 110 8.29 -5.19 7.81
C MET A 110 7.41 -4.03 7.34
N HIS A 111 6.10 -4.07 7.57
CA HIS A 111 5.22 -2.90 7.37
C HIS A 111 5.67 -1.72 8.22
N ILE A 112 5.99 -1.96 9.50
CA ILE A 112 6.48 -0.92 10.42
C ILE A 112 7.85 -0.41 10.00
N ILE A 113 8.82 -1.31 9.78
CA ILE A 113 10.21 -0.96 9.46
C ILE A 113 10.32 -0.14 8.17
N HIS A 114 9.39 -0.31 7.21
CA HIS A 114 9.44 0.44 5.96
C HIS A 114 8.86 1.87 6.04
N GLN A 115 8.23 2.30 7.14
CA GLN A 115 7.64 3.64 7.24
C GLN A 115 8.69 4.76 7.26
N TYR A 116 8.34 5.96 6.78
CA TYR A 116 9.20 7.16 6.93
C TYR A 116 9.22 7.68 8.37
N HIS A 117 8.12 7.52 9.10
CA HIS A 117 7.99 7.94 10.50
C HIS A 117 7.53 6.74 11.31
N ILE A 118 8.37 6.29 12.24
CA ILE A 118 8.11 5.12 13.07
C ILE A 118 7.99 5.58 14.52
N ARG A 119 6.86 5.27 15.17
CA ARG A 119 6.68 5.54 16.60
C ARG A 119 7.52 4.57 17.42
N ALA A 120 8.00 5.01 18.58
CA ALA A 120 8.82 4.18 19.46
C ALA A 120 8.12 2.85 19.83
N ASP A 121 6.82 2.88 20.10
CA ASP A 121 6.07 1.65 20.45
C ASP A 121 5.90 0.70 19.25
N ASP A 122 5.69 1.24 18.04
CA ASP A 122 5.65 0.42 16.82
C ASP A 122 7.02 -0.23 16.57
N LEU A 123 8.11 0.52 16.82
CA LEU A 123 9.47 -0.01 16.65
C LEU A 123 9.76 -1.15 17.64
N LYS A 124 9.32 -1.02 18.90
CA LYS A 124 9.42 -2.10 19.91
C LYS A 124 8.65 -3.33 19.47
N LEU A 125 7.41 -3.15 18.99
CA LEU A 125 6.58 -4.23 18.47
C LEU A 125 7.26 -4.94 17.29
N ALA A 126 7.77 -4.18 16.32
CA ALA A 126 8.50 -4.73 15.18
C ALA A 126 9.75 -5.50 15.64
N GLY A 127 10.53 -4.95 16.58
CA GLY A 127 11.69 -5.63 17.15
C GLY A 127 11.33 -6.95 17.83
N HIS A 128 10.24 -6.99 18.59
CA HIS A 128 9.71 -8.21 19.19
C HIS A 128 9.35 -9.24 18.12
N PHE A 129 8.53 -8.87 17.13
CA PHE A 129 8.12 -9.79 16.06
C PHE A 129 9.29 -10.31 15.23
N LEU A 130 10.31 -9.50 14.94
CA LEU A 130 11.51 -9.94 14.21
C LEU A 130 12.32 -10.95 15.02
N LYS A 131 12.49 -10.73 16.33
CA LYS A 131 13.18 -11.66 17.22
C LYS A 131 12.43 -12.98 17.32
N THR A 132 11.12 -12.92 17.56
CA THR A 132 10.23 -14.09 17.64
C THR A 132 10.24 -14.86 16.32
N PHE A 133 10.17 -14.18 15.18
CA PHE A 133 10.26 -14.79 13.86
C PHE A 133 11.53 -15.60 13.67
N VAL A 134 12.70 -15.05 14.05
CA VAL A 134 13.99 -15.76 13.92
C VAL A 134 14.05 -17.00 14.81
N GLN A 135 13.59 -16.87 16.07
CA GLN A 135 13.55 -18.00 17.01
C GLN A 135 12.60 -19.11 16.53
N GLU A 136 11.40 -18.75 16.08
CA GLU A 136 10.43 -19.70 15.56
C GLU A 136 10.89 -20.32 14.24
N PHE A 137 11.61 -19.58 13.39
CA PHE A 137 12.17 -20.11 12.14
C PHE A 137 13.11 -21.29 12.42
N GLU A 138 13.95 -21.18 13.46
CA GLU A 138 14.82 -22.27 13.89
C GLU A 138 14.03 -23.51 14.36
N GLN A 139 12.89 -23.29 15.01
CA GLN A 139 12.05 -24.36 15.54
C GLN A 139 11.25 -25.06 14.44
N ILE A 140 10.62 -24.32 13.52
CA ILE A 140 9.63 -24.88 12.59
C ILE A 140 10.23 -25.25 11.23
N TYR A 141 11.23 -24.51 10.73
CA TYR A 141 11.89 -24.80 9.45
C TYR A 141 13.16 -25.62 9.66
N TYR A 142 14.13 -25.08 10.41
CA TYR A 142 15.43 -25.73 10.61
C TYR A 142 15.32 -27.01 11.44
N GLN A 143 14.49 -27.01 12.50
CA GLN A 143 14.23 -28.16 13.38
C GLN A 143 15.50 -28.77 13.97
N GLN A 144 16.58 -28.00 14.08
CA GLN A 144 17.90 -28.46 14.54
C GLN A 144 18.49 -29.63 13.73
N ARG A 145 18.03 -29.83 12.48
CA ARG A 145 18.56 -30.86 11.59
C ARG A 145 19.76 -30.31 10.84
N VAL A 146 20.91 -30.98 10.96
CA VAL A 146 22.15 -30.57 10.26
C VAL A 146 21.93 -30.40 8.76
N GLY A 147 21.18 -31.31 8.14
CA GLY A 147 20.80 -31.25 6.71
C GLY A 147 19.90 -30.09 6.31
N ARG A 148 19.40 -29.29 7.27
CA ARG A 148 18.61 -28.07 7.04
C ARG A 148 19.34 -26.80 7.46
N LEU A 149 20.60 -26.88 7.87
CA LEU A 149 21.35 -25.71 8.36
C LEU A 149 21.40 -24.58 7.33
N HIS A 150 21.41 -24.91 6.04
CA HIS A 150 21.39 -23.94 4.93
C HIS A 150 20.06 -23.18 4.79
N PHE A 151 18.98 -23.60 5.45
CA PHE A 151 17.75 -22.81 5.54
C PHE A 151 17.97 -21.53 6.36
N CYS A 152 18.87 -21.58 7.35
CA CYS A 152 19.24 -20.45 8.23
C CYS A 152 20.18 -19.47 7.50
N ARG A 153 19.71 -18.88 6.40
CA ARG A 153 20.49 -17.90 5.63
C ARG A 153 20.78 -16.64 6.45
N GLN A 154 21.85 -15.93 6.07
CA GLN A 154 22.22 -14.64 6.67
C GLN A 154 21.06 -13.62 6.67
N SER A 155 20.14 -13.70 5.70
CA SER A 155 18.95 -12.85 5.68
C SER A 155 18.02 -13.04 6.85
N VAL A 156 17.92 -14.25 7.41
CA VAL A 156 17.13 -14.51 8.62
C VAL A 156 17.79 -13.83 9.82
N HIS A 157 19.10 -14.02 9.99
CA HIS A 157 19.86 -13.37 11.06
C HIS A 157 19.81 -11.83 10.96
N ALA A 158 19.89 -11.28 9.74
CA ALA A 158 19.88 -9.84 9.50
C ALA A 158 18.62 -9.13 10.04
N LEU A 159 17.50 -9.85 10.21
CA LEU A 159 16.27 -9.32 10.78
C LEU A 159 16.45 -8.81 12.22
N LEU A 160 17.33 -9.44 13.00
CA LEU A 160 17.60 -9.06 14.40
C LEU A 160 18.18 -7.64 14.53
N HIS A 161 18.82 -7.15 13.46
CA HIS A 161 19.48 -5.85 13.44
C HIS A 161 18.57 -4.72 12.98
N LEU A 162 17.43 -5.01 12.35
CA LEU A 162 16.60 -3.97 11.73
C LEU A 162 16.11 -2.93 12.74
N ALA A 163 15.47 -3.34 13.84
CA ALA A 163 14.93 -2.39 14.82
C ALA A 163 16.03 -1.58 15.55
N PRO A 164 17.14 -2.18 16.02
CA PRO A 164 18.28 -1.43 16.54
C PRO A 164 18.84 -0.41 15.55
N GLU A 165 18.99 -0.79 14.27
CA GLU A 165 19.53 0.09 13.24
C GLU A 165 18.60 1.28 12.94
N VAL A 166 17.28 1.09 12.99
CA VAL A 166 16.33 2.22 12.91
C VAL A 166 16.57 3.23 14.02
N THR A 167 16.89 2.78 15.23
CA THR A 167 17.22 3.69 16.35
C THR A 167 18.54 4.41 16.11
N ARG A 168 19.52 3.73 15.51
CA ARG A 168 20.88 4.24 15.29
C ARG A 168 20.98 5.25 14.16
N ILE A 169 20.35 5.00 13.03
CA ILE A 169 20.52 5.78 11.79
C ILE A 169 19.20 6.24 11.14
N GLY A 170 18.07 5.97 11.78
CA GLY A 170 16.74 6.27 11.25
C GLY A 170 16.18 5.19 10.32
N PRO A 171 14.93 5.36 9.84
CA PRO A 171 14.23 4.35 9.06
C PRO A 171 14.98 3.95 7.77
N PRO A 172 14.97 2.66 7.37
CA PRO A 172 15.80 2.18 6.26
C PRO A 172 15.38 2.74 4.91
N ILE A 173 14.16 3.26 4.79
CA ILE A 173 13.70 3.95 3.57
C ILE A 173 14.52 5.22 3.31
N CYS A 174 14.97 5.91 4.36
CA CYS A 174 15.77 7.15 4.29
C CYS A 174 17.24 6.90 3.97
N SER A 175 17.75 5.70 4.26
CA SER A 175 19.15 5.28 4.02
C SER A 175 19.27 4.21 2.93
N SER A 176 18.20 4.00 2.17
CA SER A 176 18.14 2.99 1.12
C SER A 176 19.03 3.32 -0.08
N GLN A 177 19.55 2.30 -0.75
CA GLN A 177 20.37 2.47 -1.96
C GLN A 177 19.53 2.70 -3.24
N TRP A 178 18.20 2.88 -3.14
CA TRP A 178 17.31 2.94 -4.32
C TRP A 178 17.69 4.11 -5.24
N THR A 179 17.98 5.25 -4.64
CA THR A 179 18.41 6.45 -5.36
C THR A 179 19.77 6.25 -6.01
N MET A 180 20.69 5.54 -5.35
CA MET A 180 22.00 5.21 -5.90
C MET A 180 21.87 4.26 -7.11
N GLU A 181 21.12 3.17 -6.99
CA GLU A 181 20.89 2.22 -8.10
C GLU A 181 20.22 2.91 -9.30
N ARG A 182 19.23 3.77 -9.05
CA ARG A 182 18.60 4.57 -10.12
C ARG A 182 19.62 5.49 -10.79
N THR A 183 20.50 6.12 -10.02
CA THR A 183 21.54 6.99 -10.56
C THR A 183 22.52 6.21 -11.44
N ILE A 184 22.91 5.00 -11.02
CA ILE A 184 23.74 4.09 -11.84
C ILE A 184 23.05 3.77 -13.16
N GLY A 185 21.75 3.44 -13.13
CA GLY A 185 20.95 3.19 -14.33
C GLY A 185 20.90 4.40 -15.27
N ASN A 186 20.57 5.58 -14.74
CA ASN A 186 20.53 6.83 -15.51
C ASN A 186 21.88 7.14 -16.16
N LEU A 187 22.99 7.01 -15.41
CA LEU A 187 24.32 7.23 -15.95
C LEU A 187 24.66 6.22 -17.06
N GLY A 188 24.21 4.96 -16.93
CA GLY A 188 24.34 3.95 -17.97
C GLY A 188 23.61 4.32 -19.26
N GLU A 189 22.41 4.89 -19.17
CA GLU A 189 21.63 5.37 -20.32
C GLU A 189 22.29 6.56 -21.04
N GLU A 190 23.16 7.31 -20.35
CA GLU A 190 23.89 8.44 -20.92
C GLU A 190 25.16 8.05 -21.69
N ILE A 191 25.61 6.80 -21.58
CA ILE A 191 26.79 6.32 -22.30
C ILE A 191 26.43 6.17 -23.78
N ARG A 192 26.95 7.07 -24.62
CA ARG A 192 26.68 7.10 -26.07
C ARG A 192 27.86 6.67 -26.93
N GLN A 193 29.05 6.52 -26.34
CA GLN A 193 30.27 6.16 -27.07
C GLN A 193 30.79 4.78 -26.63
N PRO A 194 30.48 3.70 -27.38
CA PRO A 194 30.87 2.35 -27.00
C PRO A 194 32.38 2.09 -27.11
N SER A 195 33.12 2.90 -27.88
CA SER A 195 34.57 2.76 -28.06
C SER A 195 35.40 3.31 -26.90
N ASN A 196 34.86 4.24 -26.10
CA ASN A 196 35.52 4.76 -24.90
C ASN A 196 34.49 5.06 -23.79
N PRO A 197 33.83 4.01 -23.26
CA PRO A 197 32.68 4.18 -22.38
C PRO A 197 33.05 4.84 -21.05
N TYR A 198 34.24 4.55 -20.50
CA TYR A 198 34.68 5.11 -19.22
C TYR A 198 35.01 6.61 -19.30
N ALA A 199 35.69 7.05 -20.36
CA ALA A 199 35.94 8.47 -20.55
C ALA A 199 34.63 9.24 -20.83
N ASN A 200 33.72 8.65 -21.62
CA ASN A 200 32.41 9.22 -21.88
C ASN A 200 31.60 9.36 -20.58
N LEU A 201 31.51 8.30 -19.78
CA LEU A 201 30.85 8.32 -18.46
C LEU A 201 31.44 9.39 -17.54
N SER A 202 32.77 9.51 -17.50
CA SER A 202 33.44 10.53 -16.67
C SER A 202 33.05 11.95 -17.08
N GLN A 203 32.98 12.23 -18.39
CA GLN A 203 32.53 13.52 -18.91
C GLN A 203 31.04 13.78 -18.64
N ARG A 204 30.19 12.75 -18.75
CA ARG A 204 28.75 12.85 -18.41
C ARG A 204 28.55 13.17 -16.92
N GLY A 205 29.27 12.46 -16.05
CA GLY A 205 29.27 12.73 -14.61
C GLY A 205 29.74 14.13 -14.27
N LEU A 206 30.86 14.59 -14.86
CA LEU A 206 31.37 15.95 -14.68
C LEU A 206 30.33 17.00 -15.11
N LEU A 207 29.72 16.84 -16.28
CA LEU A 207 28.69 17.75 -16.79
C LEU A 207 27.49 17.80 -15.84
N GLN A 208 27.00 16.66 -15.35
CA GLN A 208 25.88 16.62 -14.43
C GLN A 208 26.21 17.31 -13.10
N CYS A 209 27.42 17.09 -12.56
CA CYS A 209 27.91 17.81 -11.38
C CYS A 209 27.99 19.33 -11.62
N GLN A 210 28.49 19.76 -12.78
CA GLN A 210 28.56 21.19 -13.14
C GLN A 210 27.16 21.81 -13.25
N VAL A 211 26.22 21.14 -13.91
CA VAL A 211 24.83 21.61 -14.04
C VAL A 211 24.14 21.66 -12.66
N ASN A 212 24.31 20.63 -11.84
CA ASN A 212 23.76 20.62 -10.47
C ASN A 212 24.37 21.73 -9.60
N ALA A 213 25.68 21.98 -9.71
CA ALA A 213 26.35 23.07 -9.00
C ALA A 213 25.83 24.44 -9.45
N LEU A 214 25.68 24.66 -10.76
CA LEU A 214 25.10 25.89 -11.30
C LEU A 214 23.66 26.11 -10.84
N MET A 215 22.81 25.06 -10.86
CA MET A 215 21.44 25.14 -10.33
C MET A 215 21.40 25.39 -8.82
N GLY A 216 22.37 24.87 -8.06
CA GLY A 216 22.50 25.14 -6.64
C GLY A 216 22.98 26.56 -6.32
N MET A 217 23.89 27.11 -7.14
CA MET A 217 24.41 28.48 -7.00
C MET A 217 23.41 29.53 -7.49
N ILE A 218 22.64 29.22 -8.53
CA ILE A 218 21.66 30.11 -9.15
C ILE A 218 20.33 29.35 -9.31
N PRO A 219 19.50 29.30 -8.24
CA PRO A 219 18.23 28.56 -8.25
C PRO A 219 17.27 28.97 -9.37
N ASP A 220 17.35 30.23 -9.84
CA ASP A 220 16.52 30.78 -10.91
C ASP A 220 16.75 30.14 -12.29
N LEU A 221 17.90 29.46 -12.48
CA LEU A 221 18.16 28.68 -13.70
C LEU A 221 17.42 27.33 -13.69
N GLY A 222 16.99 26.88 -12.52
CA GLY A 222 16.20 25.67 -12.36
C GLY A 222 14.75 25.86 -12.81
N PRO A 223 14.00 24.75 -13.00
CA PRO A 223 12.55 24.85 -13.08
C PRO A 223 12.02 25.54 -11.82
N PRO A 224 10.98 26.40 -11.91
CA PRO A 224 10.44 27.12 -10.77
C PRO A 224 10.10 26.14 -9.63
N ALA A 225 10.48 26.51 -8.40
CA ALA A 225 10.39 25.65 -7.21
C ALA A 225 8.97 25.10 -6.96
N CYS A 226 7.94 25.82 -7.42
CA CYS A 226 6.57 25.34 -7.49
C CYS A 226 6.18 25.17 -8.96
N PRO A 227 6.01 23.93 -9.49
CA PRO A 227 5.41 23.76 -10.80
C PRO A 227 4.03 24.42 -10.78
N SER A 228 3.78 25.33 -11.71
CA SER A 228 2.49 26.00 -11.84
C SER A 228 1.38 24.95 -11.87
N LEU A 229 0.35 25.12 -11.03
CA LEU A 229 -0.76 24.17 -10.98
C LEU A 229 -1.34 23.95 -12.38
N PRO A 230 -1.66 22.70 -12.75
CA PRO A 230 -2.26 22.42 -14.05
C PRO A 230 -3.50 23.30 -14.27
N ARG A 231 -3.71 23.76 -15.50
CA ARG A 231 -4.83 24.65 -15.84
C ARG A 231 -6.16 24.10 -15.29
N GLY A 232 -6.84 24.90 -14.47
CA GLY A 232 -8.13 24.55 -13.87
C GLY A 232 -8.06 23.64 -12.65
N ALA A 233 -6.87 23.35 -12.13
CA ALA A 233 -6.71 22.82 -10.78
C ALA A 233 -6.98 23.92 -9.75
N ILE A 234 -7.41 23.52 -8.56
CA ILE A 234 -7.70 24.42 -7.43
C ILE A 234 -6.86 23.98 -6.24
N ASP A 235 -5.97 24.86 -5.79
CA ASP A 235 -5.27 24.67 -4.52
C ASP A 235 -6.26 24.79 -3.36
N LEU A 236 -6.26 23.80 -2.49
CA LEU A 236 -7.06 23.81 -1.26
C LEU A 236 -6.21 24.18 -0.03
N GLY A 237 -4.89 24.30 -0.18
CA GLY A 237 -3.95 24.45 0.93
C GLY A 237 -3.54 23.11 1.53
N GLN A 238 -2.56 23.15 2.44
CA GLN A 238 -2.02 21.97 3.15
C GLN A 238 -1.49 20.85 2.23
N GLY A 239 -1.15 21.17 0.97
CA GLY A 239 -0.72 20.19 -0.02
C GLY A 239 -1.85 19.44 -0.73
N TYR A 240 -3.12 19.81 -0.49
CA TYR A 240 -4.27 19.25 -1.19
C TYR A 240 -4.63 20.08 -2.42
N THR A 241 -4.90 19.41 -3.54
CA THR A 241 -5.25 20.11 -4.78
C THR A 241 -6.34 19.35 -5.54
N LEU A 242 -7.44 20.01 -5.88
CA LEU A 242 -8.42 19.46 -6.80
C LEU A 242 -7.90 19.54 -8.23
N LEU A 243 -7.87 18.41 -8.92
CA LEU A 243 -7.36 18.32 -10.29
C LEU A 243 -8.48 18.17 -11.30
N ARG A 244 -8.25 18.64 -12.53
CA ARG A 244 -9.26 18.55 -13.60
C ARG A 244 -9.62 17.10 -13.93
N ALA A 245 -10.87 16.81 -13.61
CA ALA A 245 -11.90 16.25 -14.47
C ALA A 245 -13.21 16.58 -13.74
N GLN A 246 -13.79 17.75 -14.05
CA GLN A 246 -14.91 18.36 -13.34
C GLN A 246 -16.16 18.33 -14.23
N ASP A 247 -17.34 18.19 -13.63
CA ASP A 247 -18.61 18.37 -14.35
C ASP A 247 -18.70 19.79 -14.94
N ARG A 248 -19.31 19.91 -16.11
CA ARG A 248 -19.54 21.22 -16.76
C ARG A 248 -20.71 21.98 -16.10
N TYR A 249 -21.67 21.24 -15.57
CA TYR A 249 -22.89 21.77 -14.97
C TYR A 249 -23.19 21.06 -13.65
N GLY A 250 -23.87 21.75 -12.73
CA GLY A 250 -24.32 21.18 -11.47
C GLY A 250 -25.32 20.04 -11.70
N ARG A 251 -25.12 18.91 -11.03
CA ARG A 251 -26.01 17.75 -11.06
C ARG A 251 -26.65 17.56 -9.70
N LEU A 252 -27.91 17.12 -9.68
CA LEU A 252 -28.59 16.76 -8.44
C LEU A 252 -27.88 15.60 -7.76
N MET A 253 -27.65 15.72 -6.46
CA MET A 253 -27.22 14.61 -5.62
C MET A 253 -28.33 13.55 -5.53
N ARG A 254 -27.95 12.29 -5.31
CA ARG A 254 -28.93 11.25 -4.96
C ARG A 254 -29.50 11.54 -3.56
N PRO A 255 -30.73 11.09 -3.23
CA PRO A 255 -31.34 11.34 -1.92
C PRO A 255 -30.45 10.92 -0.75
N GLN A 256 -29.82 9.75 -0.84
CA GLN A 256 -28.89 9.25 0.19
C GLN A 256 -27.64 10.12 0.34
N GLU A 257 -27.08 10.60 -0.77
CA GLU A 257 -25.92 11.50 -0.76
C GLU A 257 -26.30 12.87 -0.13
N ALA A 258 -27.50 13.36 -0.42
CA ALA A 258 -28.01 14.60 0.15
C ALA A 258 -28.27 14.47 1.66
N ASN A 259 -28.84 13.35 2.10
CA ASN A 259 -29.00 13.04 3.53
C ASN A 259 -27.65 12.97 4.25
N ALA A 260 -26.65 12.33 3.65
CA ALA A 260 -25.29 12.28 4.21
C ALA A 260 -24.65 13.67 4.30
N LEU A 261 -24.90 14.54 3.32
CA LEU A 261 -24.47 15.94 3.38
C LEU A 261 -25.17 16.70 4.51
N LEU A 262 -26.48 16.49 4.69
CA LEU A 262 -27.22 17.11 5.80
C LEU A 262 -26.69 16.68 7.16
N GLN A 263 -26.39 15.38 7.34
CA GLN A 263 -25.78 14.87 8.57
C GLN A 263 -24.39 15.51 8.81
N TYR A 264 -23.59 15.68 7.77
CA TYR A 264 -22.29 16.34 7.87
C TYR A 264 -22.40 17.83 8.24
N LEU A 265 -23.41 18.54 7.72
CA LEU A 265 -23.63 19.95 8.04
C LEU A 265 -24.25 20.15 9.43
N GLY A 266 -25.22 19.31 9.80
CA GLY A 266 -25.91 19.35 11.10
C GLY A 266 -25.05 18.89 12.27
N SER A 267 -24.11 17.95 12.07
CA SER A 267 -23.15 17.55 13.12
C SER A 267 -22.14 18.64 13.49
N ARG A 268 -22.11 19.77 12.76
CA ARG A 268 -21.20 20.89 13.01
C ARG A 268 -21.84 22.11 13.68
N VAL A 269 -23.17 22.17 13.88
CA VAL A 269 -23.87 23.27 14.58
C VAL A 269 -25.20 22.80 15.20
N ASP A 270 -25.44 23.15 16.47
CA ASP A 270 -26.77 23.30 17.07
C ASP A 270 -27.51 24.45 16.34
N ASP A 271 -28.24 24.18 15.27
CA ASP A 271 -29.14 25.18 14.69
C ASP A 271 -30.43 24.59 14.11
N ASP A 272 -31.52 25.22 14.53
CA ASP A 272 -32.93 24.82 14.43
C ASP A 272 -33.47 25.12 13.02
N GLY A 273 -33.03 24.33 12.05
CA GLY A 273 -33.49 24.41 10.66
C GLY A 273 -34.06 23.08 10.21
N SER A 274 -35.38 22.91 10.28
CA SER A 274 -36.09 21.76 9.72
C SER A 274 -35.88 21.66 8.21
N VAL A 275 -34.87 20.89 7.80
CA VAL A 275 -34.61 20.68 6.37
C VAL A 275 -35.64 19.71 5.81
N ASN A 276 -36.45 20.19 4.88
CA ASN A 276 -37.42 19.41 4.12
C ASN A 276 -36.81 18.09 3.61
N GLY A 277 -37.45 16.95 3.88
CA GLY A 277 -37.00 15.59 3.56
C GLY A 277 -36.80 15.26 2.07
N ASN A 278 -36.94 16.22 1.16
CA ASN A 278 -36.71 16.10 -0.29
C ASN A 278 -35.59 17.01 -0.82
N TRP A 279 -34.73 17.57 0.05
CA TRP A 279 -33.64 18.45 -0.39
C TRP A 279 -32.55 17.66 -1.12
N CYS A 280 -32.40 17.87 -2.43
CA CYS A 280 -31.32 17.32 -3.25
C CYS A 280 -30.57 18.46 -3.96
N PRO A 281 -29.44 18.95 -3.40
CA PRO A 281 -28.74 20.09 -3.97
C PRO A 281 -28.05 19.74 -5.29
N LYS A 282 -27.87 20.76 -6.15
CA LYS A 282 -27.04 20.63 -7.35
C LYS A 282 -25.58 20.87 -7.00
N VAL A 283 -24.73 19.88 -7.23
CA VAL A 283 -23.28 19.95 -6.99
C VAL A 283 -22.49 19.76 -8.27
N THR A 284 -21.32 20.41 -8.34
CA THR A 284 -20.37 20.19 -9.43
C THR A 284 -19.32 19.20 -8.97
N ARG A 285 -19.32 18.01 -9.58
CA ARG A 285 -18.44 16.92 -9.18
C ARG A 285 -17.04 17.09 -9.76
N TRP A 286 -16.05 16.70 -8.98
CA TRP A 286 -14.65 16.60 -9.32
C TRP A 286 -14.23 15.14 -9.18
N ALA A 287 -13.35 14.69 -10.07
CA ALA A 287 -12.95 13.28 -10.11
C ALA A 287 -11.58 12.98 -9.52
N ARG A 288 -10.80 14.00 -9.15
CA ARG A 288 -9.39 13.83 -8.76
C ARG A 288 -9.00 14.81 -7.66
N LEU A 289 -8.34 14.29 -6.64
CA LEU A 289 -7.74 15.02 -5.54
C LEU A 289 -6.27 14.60 -5.44
N CYS A 290 -5.34 15.56 -5.52
CA CYS A 290 -3.95 15.36 -5.14
C CYS A 290 -3.85 15.47 -3.62
N LEU A 291 -3.20 14.49 -3.00
CA LEU A 291 -2.93 14.44 -1.57
C LEU A 291 -1.52 15.01 -1.27
N PRO A 292 -1.24 15.40 0.00
CA PRO A 292 0.06 15.96 0.38
C PRO A 292 1.23 15.00 0.16
N ASN A 293 0.96 13.69 0.22
CA ASN A 293 1.95 12.64 -0.04
C ASN A 293 2.22 12.39 -1.55
N GLY A 294 1.67 13.24 -2.44
CA GLY A 294 1.82 13.16 -3.89
C GLY A 294 0.93 12.12 -4.58
N GLN A 295 0.13 11.34 -3.85
CA GLN A 295 -0.84 10.44 -4.47
C GLN A 295 -2.02 11.23 -5.07
N VAL A 296 -2.54 10.74 -6.19
CA VAL A 296 -3.78 11.28 -6.78
C VAL A 296 -4.92 10.32 -6.52
N ALA A 297 -5.76 10.66 -5.55
CA ALA A 297 -7.00 9.97 -5.25
C ALA A 297 -8.04 10.28 -6.33
N ARG A 298 -8.49 9.26 -7.05
CA ARG A 298 -9.47 9.35 -8.13
C ARG A 298 -10.87 9.09 -7.59
N SER A 299 -11.86 9.11 -8.46
CA SER A 299 -13.24 8.83 -8.09
C SER A 299 -13.87 7.75 -8.95
N ARG A 300 -14.80 6.99 -8.36
CA ARG A 300 -15.59 5.97 -9.05
C ARG A 300 -16.28 6.55 -10.28
N TRP A 301 -16.79 7.79 -10.22
CA TRP A 301 -17.47 8.43 -11.35
C TRP A 301 -16.67 8.39 -12.67
N LYS A 302 -15.35 8.57 -12.64
CA LYS A 302 -14.52 8.50 -13.86
C LYS A 302 -13.85 7.15 -14.06
N GLU A 303 -13.54 6.42 -13.00
CA GLU A 303 -12.92 5.11 -13.11
C GLU A 303 -13.87 4.02 -13.59
N ALA A 304 -15.15 4.08 -13.20
CA ALA A 304 -16.18 3.11 -13.63
C ALA A 304 -16.47 3.15 -15.15
N LEU A 305 -16.05 4.21 -15.84
CA LEU A 305 -16.16 4.32 -17.30
C LEU A 305 -15.07 3.54 -18.05
N LYS A 306 -14.10 2.98 -17.33
CA LYS A 306 -12.98 2.23 -17.91
C LYS A 306 -13.18 0.74 -17.72
N PRO A 307 -12.82 -0.11 -18.72
CA PRO A 307 -12.79 -1.55 -18.52
C PRO A 307 -11.73 -1.93 -17.49
N LEU A 308 -12.00 -2.99 -16.71
CA LEU A 308 -11.15 -3.43 -15.61
C LEU A 308 -9.70 -3.70 -16.05
N GLY A 309 -9.49 -4.33 -17.22
CA GLY A 309 -8.15 -4.62 -17.74
C GLY A 309 -7.30 -3.38 -18.11
N LYS A 310 -7.88 -2.18 -18.18
CA LYS A 310 -7.16 -0.91 -18.41
C LYS A 310 -7.19 0.01 -17.18
N LEU A 311 -7.67 -0.48 -16.05
CA LEU A 311 -7.84 0.27 -14.82
C LEU A 311 -6.69 -0.02 -13.84
N ARG A 312 -6.27 1.01 -13.11
CA ARG A 312 -5.42 0.95 -11.92
C ARG A 312 -6.14 1.75 -10.85
N THR A 313 -6.98 1.07 -10.09
CA THR A 313 -8.00 1.66 -9.22
C THR A 313 -7.33 2.56 -8.19
N ALA A 314 -7.65 3.86 -8.20
CA ALA A 314 -7.09 4.83 -7.26
C ALA A 314 -8.18 5.61 -6.51
N ARG A 315 -9.40 5.05 -6.49
CA ARG A 315 -10.59 5.62 -5.84
C ARG A 315 -10.80 5.20 -4.40
N ASN A 316 -10.05 4.23 -3.88
CA ASN A 316 -10.16 3.80 -2.48
C ASN A 316 -9.15 4.57 -1.63
N VAL A 317 -9.61 5.08 -0.49
CA VAL A 317 -8.83 5.96 0.37
C VAL A 317 -8.92 5.52 1.83
N LYS A 318 -7.83 5.76 2.55
CA LYS A 318 -7.77 5.76 4.01
C LYS A 318 -8.06 7.17 4.49
N PHE A 319 -8.98 7.31 5.44
CA PHE A 319 -9.34 8.59 6.02
C PHE A 319 -9.47 8.50 7.54
N THR A 320 -9.45 9.64 8.21
CA THR A 320 -9.66 9.72 9.66
C THR A 320 -11.08 10.18 9.96
N THR A 321 -11.77 9.49 10.87
CA THR A 321 -13.11 9.88 11.37
C THR A 321 -12.99 11.06 12.36
N ASP A 322 -14.13 11.65 12.75
CA ASP A 322 -14.18 12.66 13.82
C ASP A 322 -13.58 12.17 15.15
N SER A 323 -13.71 10.86 15.42
CA SER A 323 -13.14 10.21 16.61
C SER A 323 -11.64 9.92 16.52
N GLY A 324 -10.97 10.26 15.41
CA GLY A 324 -9.55 9.98 15.22
C GLY A 324 -9.24 8.55 14.75
N ILE A 325 -10.26 7.73 14.49
CA ILE A 325 -10.11 6.34 14.05
C ILE A 325 -9.90 6.31 12.54
N ALA A 326 -9.03 5.41 12.05
CA ALA A 326 -8.81 5.21 10.64
C ALA A 326 -9.96 4.39 10.03
N GLY A 327 -10.57 4.91 8.97
CA GLY A 327 -11.57 4.23 8.16
C GLY A 327 -11.15 4.11 6.70
N PHE A 328 -11.81 3.22 5.96
CA PHE A 328 -11.61 3.04 4.53
C PHE A 328 -12.87 3.35 3.76
N GLY A 329 -12.72 3.98 2.59
CA GLY A 329 -13.86 4.36 1.77
C GLY A 329 -13.52 4.40 0.29
N GLU A 330 -14.50 4.10 -0.53
CA GLU A 330 -14.45 4.30 -1.97
C GLU A 330 -15.04 5.66 -2.33
N VAL A 331 -14.21 6.54 -2.88
CA VAL A 331 -14.63 7.88 -3.28
C VAL A 331 -15.52 7.82 -4.52
N LEU A 332 -16.77 8.27 -4.38
CA LEU A 332 -17.70 8.40 -5.49
C LEU A 332 -17.36 9.62 -6.34
N TYR A 333 -17.18 10.77 -5.69
CA TYR A 333 -16.74 12.04 -6.26
C TYR A 333 -16.40 13.07 -5.17
N TYR A 334 -15.68 14.12 -5.56
CA TYR A 334 -15.43 15.30 -4.73
C TYR A 334 -16.32 16.45 -5.18
N PHE A 335 -16.63 17.41 -4.32
CA PHE A 335 -17.35 18.61 -4.69
C PHE A 335 -17.01 19.77 -3.76
N ARG A 336 -17.44 20.98 -4.15
CA ARG A 336 -17.33 22.17 -3.33
C ARG A 336 -18.71 22.76 -3.11
N CYS A 337 -18.99 23.20 -1.89
CA CYS A 337 -20.23 23.89 -1.55
C CYS A 337 -19.95 25.09 -0.65
N LYS A 338 -20.86 26.07 -0.67
CA LYS A 338 -20.78 27.26 0.19
C LYS A 338 -21.69 27.02 1.40
N HIS A 339 -21.15 27.19 2.59
CA HIS A 339 -21.88 27.10 3.86
C HIS A 339 -21.48 28.26 4.76
N HIS A 340 -22.45 29.11 5.16
CA HIS A 340 -22.23 30.25 6.07
C HIS A 340 -20.97 31.07 5.76
N SER A 341 -20.77 31.42 4.48
CA SER A 341 -19.62 32.18 3.92
C SER A 341 -18.32 31.42 3.69
N ASN A 342 -18.17 30.18 4.18
CA ASN A 342 -17.01 29.34 3.89
C ASN A 342 -17.25 28.43 2.68
N ILE A 343 -16.20 28.21 1.88
CA ILE A 343 -16.23 27.22 0.80
C ILE A 343 -15.65 25.92 1.33
N LEU A 344 -16.51 24.93 1.53
CA LEU A 344 -16.12 23.59 1.94
C LEU A 344 -15.72 22.77 0.72
N SER A 345 -14.69 21.95 0.88
CA SER A 345 -14.28 20.95 -0.11
C SER A 345 -14.51 19.57 0.49
N LEU A 346 -15.45 18.81 -0.09
CA LEU A 346 -15.96 17.59 0.51
C LEU A 346 -15.81 16.41 -0.46
N ALA A 347 -15.72 15.21 0.11
CA ALA A 347 -15.74 13.94 -0.62
C ALA A 347 -16.98 13.14 -0.24
N VAL A 348 -17.63 12.56 -1.24
CA VAL A 348 -18.71 11.58 -1.05
C VAL A 348 -18.09 10.19 -1.19
N LEU A 349 -18.24 9.33 -0.18
CA LEU A 349 -17.63 8.00 -0.17
C LEU A 349 -18.64 6.91 0.22
N ALA A 350 -18.52 5.74 -0.40
CA ALA A 350 -19.11 4.51 0.09
C ALA A 350 -18.12 3.88 1.08
N ALA A 351 -18.51 3.72 2.34
CA ALA A 351 -17.62 3.23 3.39
C ALA A 351 -17.45 1.70 3.29
N TYR A 352 -16.28 1.22 3.71
CA TYR A 352 -16.08 -0.18 4.04
C TYR A 352 -16.44 -0.42 5.51
N SER A 353 -16.82 -1.66 5.85
CA SER A 353 -17.07 -2.06 7.23
C SER A 353 -15.79 -2.03 8.07
N GLU A 354 -15.97 -2.16 9.37
CA GLU A 354 -14.86 -2.57 10.25
C GLU A 354 -14.26 -3.89 9.76
N PRO A 355 -12.94 -4.08 9.98
CA PRO A 355 -12.25 -5.32 9.60
C PRO A 355 -12.77 -6.54 10.35
N ASP A 356 -12.70 -7.70 9.69
CA ASP A 356 -12.94 -8.99 10.31
C ASP A 356 -11.93 -9.24 11.45
N VAL A 357 -12.44 -9.34 12.69
CA VAL A 357 -11.63 -9.43 13.91
C VAL A 357 -10.85 -10.74 13.98
N GLU A 358 -11.42 -11.84 13.49
CA GLU A 358 -10.77 -13.16 13.52
C GLU A 358 -9.59 -13.20 12.55
N LEU A 359 -9.78 -12.69 11.33
CA LEU A 359 -8.72 -12.61 10.33
C LEU A 359 -7.60 -11.66 10.79
N LEU A 360 -7.97 -10.56 11.41
CA LEU A 360 -7.01 -9.60 11.95
C LEU A 360 -6.16 -10.22 13.06
N ALA A 361 -6.79 -10.93 14.00
CA ALA A 361 -6.10 -11.62 15.09
C ALA A 361 -5.19 -12.75 14.57
N ALA A 362 -5.72 -13.61 13.69
CA ALA A 362 -4.95 -14.73 13.12
C ALA A 362 -3.73 -14.28 12.30
N SER A 363 -3.75 -13.06 11.78
CA SER A 363 -2.71 -12.50 10.91
C SER A 363 -1.85 -11.43 11.58
N HIS A 364 -1.89 -11.28 12.91
CA HIS A 364 -1.14 -10.24 13.64
C HIS A 364 -1.37 -8.82 13.08
N GLY A 365 -2.59 -8.54 12.62
CA GLY A 365 -2.96 -7.25 12.06
C GLY A 365 -2.53 -7.01 10.61
N THR A 366 -2.22 -8.05 9.83
CA THR A 366 -1.73 -7.90 8.43
C THR A 366 -2.77 -8.21 7.37
N PHE A 367 -3.72 -9.11 7.64
CA PHE A 367 -4.84 -9.43 6.75
C PHE A 367 -6.09 -8.66 7.18
N ILE A 368 -6.21 -7.43 6.71
CA ILE A 368 -7.38 -6.56 6.94
C ILE A 368 -8.40 -6.83 5.83
N SER A 369 -9.49 -7.53 6.17
CA SER A 369 -10.62 -7.81 5.28
C SER A 369 -11.84 -6.99 5.69
N CYS A 370 -12.41 -6.22 4.77
CA CYS A 370 -13.59 -5.39 5.00
C CYS A 370 -14.69 -5.68 3.98
N LYS A 371 -15.94 -5.59 4.42
CA LYS A 371 -17.13 -5.67 3.55
C LYS A 371 -17.42 -4.31 2.94
N HIS A 372 -17.71 -4.27 1.64
CA HIS A 372 -18.21 -3.04 1.00
C HIS A 372 -19.68 -2.82 1.40
N LEU A 373 -19.99 -1.68 2.03
CA LEU A 373 -21.32 -1.43 2.61
C LEU A 373 -22.41 -1.04 1.58
N GLY A 374 -22.08 -1.12 0.29
CA GLY A 374 -22.98 -0.80 -0.80
C GLY A 374 -23.12 0.69 -1.07
N ASP A 375 -23.92 1.01 -2.09
CA ASP A 375 -24.12 2.38 -2.56
C ASP A 375 -25.15 3.16 -1.74
N ASP A 376 -25.86 2.48 -0.83
CA ASP A 376 -26.90 3.07 0.01
C ASP A 376 -26.33 3.71 1.29
N LYS A 377 -25.16 3.24 1.74
CA LYS A 377 -24.47 3.72 2.96
C LYS A 377 -23.34 4.67 2.59
N VAL A 378 -23.73 5.86 2.16
CA VAL A 378 -22.81 6.91 1.73
C VAL A 378 -22.48 7.86 2.88
N HIS A 379 -21.23 8.28 2.96
CA HIS A 379 -20.73 9.24 3.94
C HIS A 379 -20.17 10.46 3.22
N VAL A 380 -20.26 11.63 3.85
CA VAL A 380 -19.61 12.86 3.40
C VAL A 380 -18.52 13.21 4.39
N ILE A 381 -17.30 13.41 3.91
CA ILE A 381 -16.17 13.83 4.74
C ILE A 381 -15.49 15.06 4.16
N ASP A 382 -14.75 15.75 5.02
CA ASP A 382 -13.80 16.77 4.61
C ASP A 382 -12.64 16.13 3.83
N VAL A 383 -12.26 16.70 2.68
CA VAL A 383 -11.14 16.19 1.88
C VAL A 383 -9.82 16.20 2.65
N PHE A 384 -9.64 17.10 3.62
CA PHE A 384 -8.44 17.16 4.46
C PHE A 384 -8.30 15.96 5.41
N ARG A 385 -9.34 15.13 5.55
CA ARG A 385 -9.28 13.88 6.33
C ARG A 385 -8.74 12.70 5.55
N ILE A 386 -8.59 12.83 4.23
CA ILE A 386 -8.07 11.77 3.38
C ILE A 386 -6.55 11.75 3.55
N GLN A 387 -6.03 10.64 4.06
CA GLN A 387 -4.61 10.46 4.38
C GLN A 387 -3.83 9.88 3.18
N SER A 388 -4.36 8.83 2.56
CA SER A 388 -3.67 8.11 1.49
C SER A 388 -4.65 7.37 0.58
N VAL A 389 -4.18 7.05 -0.63
CA VAL A 389 -4.84 6.10 -1.53
C VAL A 389 -4.37 4.70 -1.17
N VAL A 390 -5.33 3.79 -0.99
CA VAL A 390 -5.11 2.39 -0.66
C VAL A 390 -5.64 1.47 -1.75
N ALA A 391 -5.16 0.24 -1.83
CA ALA A 391 -5.79 -0.78 -2.65
C ALA A 391 -6.81 -1.55 -1.81
N MET A 392 -7.98 -1.83 -2.40
CA MET A 392 -8.95 -2.76 -1.85
C MET A 392 -9.15 -3.84 -2.90
N VAL A 393 -8.58 -5.02 -2.68
CA VAL A 393 -8.55 -6.13 -3.64
C VAL A 393 -9.70 -7.09 -3.29
N PRO A 394 -10.60 -7.41 -4.22
CA PRO A 394 -11.72 -8.30 -3.93
C PRO A 394 -11.21 -9.70 -3.59
N HIS A 395 -11.84 -10.34 -2.62
CA HIS A 395 -11.58 -11.73 -2.28
C HIS A 395 -12.84 -12.41 -1.76
N MET A 396 -12.80 -13.74 -1.73
CA MET A 396 -13.88 -14.58 -1.25
C MET A 396 -13.28 -15.71 -0.43
N LEU A 397 -13.78 -15.88 0.80
CA LEU A 397 -13.45 -16.98 1.68
C LEU A 397 -14.68 -17.89 1.79
N GLU A 398 -14.49 -19.16 2.13
CA GLU A 398 -15.58 -20.14 2.27
C GLU A 398 -16.67 -19.70 3.28
N LYS A 399 -16.28 -18.90 4.27
CA LYS A 399 -17.18 -18.35 5.30
C LYS A 399 -18.04 -17.17 4.80
N HIS A 400 -17.77 -16.60 3.62
CA HIS A 400 -18.50 -15.45 3.09
C HIS A 400 -19.70 -15.88 2.25
N SER A 401 -20.84 -15.23 2.45
CA SER A 401 -22.01 -15.39 1.57
C SER A 401 -21.73 -14.79 0.18
N GLU A 402 -22.27 -15.39 -0.89
CA GLU A 402 -22.04 -14.94 -2.28
C GLU A 402 -22.52 -13.51 -2.57
N GLU A 403 -23.48 -13.02 -1.79
CA GLU A 403 -24.02 -11.66 -1.92
C GLU A 403 -23.06 -10.58 -1.38
N ASP A 404 -22.16 -10.97 -0.48
CA ASP A 404 -21.28 -10.05 0.23
C ASP A 404 -19.96 -9.84 -0.50
N ARG A 405 -19.65 -8.57 -0.79
CA ARG A 405 -18.41 -8.20 -1.47
C ARG A 405 -17.35 -7.81 -0.45
N PHE A 406 -16.44 -8.75 -0.17
CA PHE A 406 -15.30 -8.53 0.69
C PHE A 406 -14.07 -8.09 -0.11
N TYR A 407 -13.29 -7.21 0.51
CA TYR A 407 -12.06 -6.68 -0.04
C TYR A 407 -10.99 -6.67 1.03
N PHE A 408 -9.77 -7.02 0.66
CA PHE A 408 -8.63 -6.90 1.56
C PHE A 408 -7.78 -5.68 1.23
N LEU A 409 -7.25 -5.06 2.28
CA LEU A 409 -6.46 -3.85 2.19
C LEU A 409 -5.04 -4.17 1.72
N VAL A 410 -4.53 -3.35 0.81
CA VAL A 410 -3.09 -3.26 0.53
C VAL A 410 -2.66 -1.80 0.65
N GLU A 411 -1.81 -1.52 1.61
CA GLU A 411 -1.17 -0.21 1.75
C GLU A 411 0.11 -0.14 0.91
N ARG A 412 0.46 1.06 0.45
CA ARG A 412 1.72 1.27 -0.26
C ARG A 412 2.86 1.15 0.75
N PRO A 413 3.84 0.27 0.53
CA PRO A 413 5.03 0.24 1.36
C PRO A 413 5.71 1.60 1.40
N GLY A 414 6.11 2.05 2.59
CA GLY A 414 6.67 3.38 2.81
C GLY A 414 5.69 4.45 3.29
N LEU A 415 4.38 4.21 3.24
CA LEU A 415 3.39 5.10 3.87
C LEU A 415 3.11 4.68 5.32
N ASP A 416 2.50 5.58 6.10
CA ASP A 416 2.14 5.27 7.48
C ASP A 416 1.07 4.17 7.57
N VAL A 417 1.37 3.11 8.31
CA VAL A 417 0.53 1.90 8.47
C VAL A 417 -0.69 2.21 9.33
N VAL A 418 -1.83 1.56 9.06
CA VAL A 418 -3.06 1.70 9.86
C VAL A 418 -2.84 1.15 11.28
N ARG A 419 -3.19 1.95 12.30
CA ARG A 419 -3.53 1.47 13.64
C ARG A 419 -5.06 1.41 13.75
N LEU A 420 -5.62 0.20 13.66
CA LEU A 420 -7.00 -0.04 14.04
C LEU A 420 -6.99 -0.07 15.58
N GLY A 421 -7.38 1.04 16.22
CA GLY A 421 -7.25 1.18 17.67
C GLY A 421 -8.11 0.19 18.44
N GLY A 422 -7.58 -0.37 19.54
CA GLY A 422 -8.38 -1.08 20.54
C GLY A 422 -7.64 -2.12 21.40
N GLY A 423 -6.52 -2.68 20.96
CA GLY A 423 -5.74 -3.64 21.75
C GLY A 423 -4.45 -3.03 22.26
N GLU A 424 -4.42 -2.56 23.50
CA GLU A 424 -3.19 -2.68 24.28
C GLU A 424 -2.97 -4.19 24.48
N GLU A 425 -2.12 -4.82 23.67
CA GLU A 425 -1.48 -6.04 24.14
C GLU A 425 -0.58 -5.61 25.29
N ILE A 426 -1.10 -5.81 26.50
CA ILE A 426 -0.32 -5.73 27.73
C ILE A 426 0.70 -6.87 27.62
N PHE A 427 1.90 -6.54 27.15
CA PHE A 427 3.04 -7.44 27.22
C PHE A 427 3.41 -7.63 28.69
N THR A 428 2.94 -8.72 29.30
CA THR A 428 3.55 -9.28 30.51
C THR A 428 4.76 -10.12 30.17
#